data_AF-A0A830HBK3-F1
#
_entry.id   AF-A0A830HBK3-F1
#
_cell.length_a   1.000
_cell.length_b   1.000
_cell.length_c   1.000
_cell.angle_alpha   90.00
_cell.angle_beta   90.00
_cell.angle_gamma   90.00
#
_symmetry.space_group_name_H-M   'P 1'
#
loop_
_entity.id
_entity.type
_entity.pdbx_description
1 polymer ?
#
loop_
_entity_poly.entity_id
_entity_poly.type
_entity_poly.pdbx_seq_one_letter_code
_entity_poly.pdbx_strand_id
1 'polypeptide(L)'
;MTMRRRPPPFSNSAHHHRNSFLSSLRNLKASPSWRRISPSGVVVRLRCPQRHVSRASALDGTNTNTPGSLKRIHFVGIAGAGLAPLAICASTMVPTRFKAISGSDASESPKLRRLTEKHGILTYAGSNAAHIQNNVDVVVRSTAVPDDDVELATARKYGIPILSRSHFVPDLLEQSRIVAIAGTHGKTTTTGMAAVAAVCAQPSTTTVRAIVGGDVADFGSDTDGFFSNQDGDVNDGAAKPVAIVEADEYGGMFDLMSPHVAVITSVEWEHVDYYRTPESYHAAFDGFASRSRVLLACADDEGALAIARKHPNALLYGTSRDCVVGNGGGFHVDEEDRTLTFYSSSSSADDGILVANLDVPLPGRYNLLNGAAAVAANALLEMADEETTCTPSRSALAAADAACRRIATFRGVARRFELLTPSPLVLDDGATFEFVDDYAHHPTEIASALSAMREKFDETAYGTWVVVQAHTQTRLAAMHESFADALASGVPRGCWICVVETFRARDEGRLSHADGSTLDGSSQLDARALVGRLQVLGCSSVTYASSVDDAITKVLDRVGTGGAAASTSTPRTAVLTLGAGDVTRVGRACVKRLQT
;
A
#
# COMPACT_ATOMS: atom_id res chain seq x y z
N MET A 1 0.76 61.55 -30.48
CA MET A 1 1.38 62.82 -30.02
C MET A 1 1.19 62.85 -28.51
N THR A 2 2.17 62.84 -27.61
CA THR A 2 3.57 63.33 -27.55
C THR A 2 4.34 62.41 -26.57
N MET A 3 5.40 61.69 -26.99
CA MET A 3 6.84 62.00 -26.73
C MET A 3 7.13 62.69 -25.38
N ARG A 4 8.02 62.24 -24.48
CA ARG A 4 9.45 61.84 -24.62
C ARG A 4 9.94 61.50 -23.16
N ARG A 5 10.94 60.67 -22.82
CA ARG A 5 12.35 60.54 -23.27
C ARG A 5 13.00 59.27 -22.64
N ARG A 6 13.83 58.54 -23.43
CA ARG A 6 15.00 57.70 -23.03
C ARG A 6 16.30 58.59 -23.07
N PRO A 7 17.58 58.14 -23.00
CA PRO A 7 18.25 56.80 -22.92
C PRO A 7 19.53 56.83 -22.00
N PRO A 8 20.64 56.05 -22.15
CA PRO A 8 20.98 54.83 -22.93
C PRO A 8 21.68 53.68 -22.15
N PRO A 9 22.03 52.55 -22.81
CA PRO A 9 22.73 51.37 -22.26
C PRO A 9 24.22 51.30 -22.67
N PHE A 10 25.06 50.49 -22.01
CA PHE A 10 26.31 49.95 -22.61
C PHE A 10 26.82 48.66 -21.93
N SER A 11 27.44 47.83 -22.76
CA SER A 11 28.03 46.50 -22.55
C SER A 11 29.54 46.52 -22.24
N ASN A 12 30.01 45.44 -21.59
CA ASN A 12 31.33 44.77 -21.66
C ASN A 12 32.64 45.60 -21.66
N SER A 13 33.54 45.32 -20.70
CA SER A 13 34.76 44.50 -20.95
C SER A 13 35.71 44.44 -19.74
N ALA A 14 36.26 43.24 -19.54
CA ALA A 14 37.58 42.82 -19.05
C ALA A 14 38.44 43.77 -18.16
N HIS A 15 38.96 43.24 -17.05
CA HIS A 15 40.35 42.76 -17.01
C HIS A 15 40.71 41.97 -15.73
N HIS A 16 41.64 41.03 -15.96
CA HIS A 16 42.39 40.19 -15.05
C HIS A 16 42.86 40.81 -13.73
N HIS A 17 42.92 39.98 -12.67
CA HIS A 17 44.22 39.66 -12.05
C HIS A 17 44.23 38.24 -11.46
N ARG A 18 45.26 37.50 -11.88
CA ARG A 18 45.67 36.17 -11.43
C ARG A 18 46.44 36.23 -10.10
N ASN A 19 46.66 35.03 -9.56
CA ASN A 19 47.70 34.61 -8.59
C ASN A 19 47.34 34.88 -7.13
N SER A 20 47.59 34.00 -6.17
CA SER A 20 48.26 32.70 -6.10
C SER A 20 48.23 32.29 -4.64
N PHE A 21 48.19 31.00 -4.30
CA PHE A 21 49.18 30.32 -3.46
C PHE A 21 48.67 28.93 -3.05
N LEU A 22 49.31 27.93 -3.66
CA LEU A 22 49.39 26.56 -3.14
C LEU A 22 50.51 26.50 -2.08
N SER A 23 50.40 25.45 -1.26
CA SER A 23 51.46 24.72 -0.55
C SER A 23 51.64 24.96 0.96
N SER A 24 51.44 23.88 1.73
CA SER A 24 52.38 23.27 2.71
C SER A 24 51.57 22.44 3.72
N LEU A 25 51.50 21.11 3.58
CA LEU A 25 52.41 20.09 4.13
C LEU A 25 52.55 20.06 5.67
N ARG A 26 52.10 18.92 6.22
CA ARG A 26 52.73 18.05 7.25
C ARG A 26 52.53 18.34 8.74
N ASN A 27 52.00 17.27 9.35
CA ASN A 27 52.37 16.67 10.64
C ASN A 27 52.21 17.51 11.91
N LEU A 28 51.27 17.09 12.77
CA LEU A 28 51.50 17.03 14.22
C LEU A 28 50.62 15.93 14.84
N LYS A 29 51.29 14.85 15.25
CA LYS A 29 50.84 13.96 16.32
C LYS A 29 50.74 14.78 17.61
N ALA A 30 49.65 14.65 18.36
CA ALA A 30 49.65 14.53 19.82
C ALA A 30 48.21 14.56 20.37
N SER A 31 47.81 13.47 21.02
CA SER A 31 46.85 13.54 22.13
C SER A 31 47.43 14.42 23.25
N PRO A 32 46.57 15.08 24.04
CA PRO A 32 46.60 14.75 25.46
C PRO A 32 45.23 14.59 26.10
N SER A 33 45.18 13.55 26.92
CA SER A 33 44.27 13.26 28.01
C SER A 33 43.89 14.47 28.87
N TRP A 34 42.61 14.58 29.18
CA TRP A 34 42.15 15.15 30.45
C TRP A 34 41.32 14.11 31.20
N ARG A 35 41.94 13.52 32.22
CA ARG A 35 41.24 12.87 33.33
C ARG A 35 40.91 13.94 34.36
N ARG A 36 39.63 14.07 34.72
CA ARG A 36 39.22 14.51 36.06
C ARG A 36 38.33 13.42 36.63
N ILE A 37 38.79 12.84 37.74
CA ILE A 37 38.06 11.87 38.57
C ILE A 37 37.20 12.67 39.57
N SER A 38 36.07 12.06 39.93
CA SER A 38 34.90 12.54 40.68
C SER A 38 35.15 12.95 42.14
N PRO A 39 34.11 13.42 42.86
CA PRO A 39 33.44 12.50 43.79
C PRO A 39 31.95 12.78 44.01
N SER A 40 31.08 12.05 43.32
CA SER A 40 29.73 11.68 43.79
C SER A 40 29.26 10.53 42.91
N GLY A 41 29.66 9.32 43.31
CA GLY A 41 29.43 8.10 42.57
C GLY A 41 27.97 7.69 42.64
N VAL A 42 27.28 7.75 41.50
CA VAL A 42 26.48 6.66 40.95
C VAL A 42 26.52 6.83 39.43
N VAL A 43 27.34 6.03 38.74
CA VAL A 43 27.19 5.83 37.28
C VAL A 43 26.15 4.75 37.12
N VAL A 44 24.90 5.11 36.82
CA VAL A 44 23.94 4.13 36.32
C VAL A 44 24.30 3.86 34.86
N ARG A 45 25.13 2.84 34.64
CA ARG A 45 25.18 2.16 33.34
C ARG A 45 23.85 1.44 33.19
N LEU A 46 22.89 2.03 32.49
CA LEU A 46 21.77 1.28 31.93
C LEU A 46 22.34 0.39 30.81
N ARG A 47 22.82 -0.79 31.19
CA ARG A 47 22.88 -1.92 30.26
C ARG A 47 21.45 -2.18 29.85
N CYS A 48 21.12 -1.93 28.59
CA CYS A 48 19.99 -2.56 27.95
C CYS A 48 20.13 -4.07 28.20
N PRO A 49 19.19 -4.75 28.87
CA PRO A 49 19.23 -6.19 28.93
C PRO A 49 18.91 -6.66 27.51
N GLN A 50 19.95 -7.06 26.78
CA GLN A 50 19.79 -8.06 25.73
C GLN A 50 19.19 -9.29 26.40
N ARG A 51 17.86 -9.34 26.47
CA ARG A 51 17.14 -10.58 26.70
C ARG A 51 17.37 -11.39 25.43
N HIS A 52 18.42 -12.19 25.45
CA HIS A 52 18.41 -13.46 24.74
C HIS A 52 17.15 -14.19 25.21
N VAL A 53 16.11 -14.13 24.39
CA VAL A 53 14.99 -15.06 24.50
C VAL A 53 15.60 -16.42 24.16
N SER A 54 15.97 -17.16 25.20
CA SER A 54 16.21 -18.59 25.08
C SER A 54 14.92 -19.18 24.52
N ARG A 55 14.97 -19.62 23.25
CA ARG A 55 13.93 -20.46 22.64
C ARG A 55 13.66 -21.62 23.60
N ALA A 56 12.48 -21.61 24.22
CA ALA A 56 11.94 -22.81 24.82
C ALA A 56 11.63 -23.76 23.66
N SER A 57 12.52 -24.74 23.48
CA SER A 57 12.32 -25.88 22.60
C SER A 57 11.21 -26.76 23.17
N ALA A 58 10.06 -26.75 22.50
CA ALA A 58 9.08 -27.81 22.63
C ALA A 58 8.37 -27.94 21.29
N LEU A 59 8.96 -28.75 20.41
CA LEU A 59 8.33 -29.57 19.38
C LEU A 59 9.46 -30.46 18.82
N ASP A 60 9.67 -31.60 19.48
CA ASP A 60 10.46 -32.71 18.95
C ASP A 60 9.67 -33.38 17.81
N GLY A 61 10.31 -33.54 16.65
CA GLY A 61 9.73 -34.26 15.52
C GLY A 61 10.42 -33.96 14.18
N THR A 62 11.54 -34.64 13.94
CA THR A 62 12.23 -34.83 12.64
C THR A 62 12.74 -33.57 11.93
N ASN A 63 13.84 -33.00 12.44
CA ASN A 63 14.67 -32.06 11.68
C ASN A 63 15.65 -32.87 10.79
N THR A 64 15.21 -33.26 9.58
CA THR A 64 16.13 -33.70 8.51
C THR A 64 16.55 -32.50 7.67
N ASN A 65 17.05 -31.43 8.29
CA ASN A 65 17.77 -30.39 7.56
C ASN A 65 19.21 -30.84 7.38
N THR A 66 19.53 -31.32 6.18
CA THR A 66 20.92 -31.33 5.72
C THR A 66 21.30 -29.88 5.42
N PRO A 67 22.26 -29.26 6.14
CA PRO A 67 22.68 -27.89 5.84
C PRO A 67 23.27 -27.84 4.42
N GLY A 68 22.67 -27.04 3.53
CA GLY A 68 23.20 -26.76 2.19
C GLY A 68 22.39 -27.25 0.98
N SER A 69 21.26 -27.95 1.15
CA SER A 69 20.38 -28.27 0.01
C SER A 69 19.33 -27.19 -0.22
N LEU A 70 19.37 -26.54 -1.39
CA LEU A 70 18.32 -25.61 -1.86
C LEU A 70 16.96 -26.32 -1.87
N LYS A 71 15.94 -25.69 -1.30
CA LYS A 71 14.59 -26.26 -1.15
C LYS A 71 13.77 -26.12 -2.44
N ARG A 72 12.93 -27.11 -2.74
CA ARG A 72 11.84 -27.05 -3.72
C ARG A 72 10.53 -26.72 -3.00
N ILE A 73 9.86 -25.67 -3.46
CA ILE A 73 8.66 -25.15 -2.82
C ILE A 73 7.45 -25.41 -3.72
N HIS A 74 6.37 -25.91 -3.14
CA HIS A 74 5.09 -26.07 -3.81
C HIS A 74 4.04 -25.17 -3.14
N PHE A 75 3.39 -24.30 -3.92
CA PHE A 75 2.33 -23.41 -3.43
C PHE A 75 0.95 -24.00 -3.73
N VAL A 76 0.07 -24.11 -2.72
CA VAL A 76 -1.33 -24.54 -2.93
C VAL A 76 -2.25 -23.31 -2.82
N GLY A 77 -3.03 -23.06 -3.87
CA GLY A 77 -3.75 -21.79 -4.07
C GLY A 77 -2.83 -20.68 -4.59
N ILE A 78 -1.92 -21.02 -5.51
CA ILE A 78 -0.83 -20.16 -6.00
C ILE A 78 -1.33 -18.90 -6.72
N ALA A 79 -2.50 -18.94 -7.37
CA ALA A 79 -3.06 -17.78 -8.07
C ALA A 79 -3.79 -16.81 -7.11
N GLY A 80 -3.88 -17.12 -5.82
CA GLY A 80 -4.41 -16.19 -4.82
C GLY A 80 -3.59 -14.89 -4.77
N ALA A 81 -4.26 -13.74 -4.62
CA ALA A 81 -3.59 -12.43 -4.54
C ALA A 81 -2.50 -12.34 -3.46
N GLY A 82 -2.65 -13.11 -2.37
CA GLY A 82 -1.65 -13.17 -1.30
C GLY A 82 -0.47 -14.13 -1.54
N LEU A 83 -0.55 -15.07 -2.48
CA LEU A 83 0.52 -16.05 -2.75
C LEU A 83 1.22 -15.85 -4.08
N ALA A 84 0.52 -15.41 -5.12
CA ALA A 84 1.12 -15.19 -6.44
C ALA A 84 2.38 -14.29 -6.39
N PRO A 85 2.36 -13.11 -5.71
CA PRO A 85 3.56 -12.29 -5.60
C PRO A 85 4.73 -13.01 -4.91
N LEU A 86 4.45 -13.85 -3.91
CA LEU A 86 5.47 -14.58 -3.15
C LEU A 86 6.08 -15.71 -3.98
N ALA A 87 5.25 -16.40 -4.78
CA ALA A 87 5.71 -17.44 -5.68
C ALA A 87 6.59 -16.85 -6.80
N ILE A 88 6.21 -15.71 -7.36
CA ILE A 88 7.00 -14.98 -8.35
C ILE A 88 8.31 -14.50 -7.73
N CYS A 89 8.26 -13.88 -6.54
CA CYS A 89 9.47 -13.46 -5.83
C CYS A 89 10.42 -14.64 -5.60
N ALA A 90 9.90 -15.78 -5.15
CA ALA A 90 10.70 -16.98 -4.93
C ALA A 90 11.28 -17.52 -6.25
N SER A 91 10.55 -17.42 -7.38
CA SER A 91 11.05 -17.90 -8.68
C SER A 91 12.22 -17.06 -9.19
N THR A 92 12.25 -15.75 -8.90
CA THR A 92 13.42 -14.91 -9.23
C THR A 92 14.69 -15.28 -8.46
N MET A 93 14.57 -16.07 -7.39
CA MET A 93 15.70 -16.55 -6.57
C MET A 93 16.10 -18.00 -6.92
N VAL A 94 15.63 -18.54 -8.05
CA VAL A 94 16.07 -19.84 -8.57
C VAL A 94 17.23 -19.63 -9.56
N PRO A 95 18.37 -20.34 -9.45
CA PRO A 95 18.71 -21.37 -8.46
C PRO A 95 19.54 -20.82 -7.27
N THR A 96 19.57 -19.52 -7.00
CA THR A 96 20.46 -18.93 -5.98
C THR A 96 20.07 -19.30 -4.55
N ARG A 97 18.76 -19.35 -4.27
CA ARG A 97 18.20 -19.61 -2.93
C ARG A 97 17.23 -20.78 -2.89
N PHE A 98 16.49 -21.00 -3.98
CA PHE A 98 15.55 -22.10 -4.10
C PHE A 98 15.92 -22.98 -5.30
N LYS A 99 15.57 -24.26 -5.22
CA LYS A 99 15.87 -25.22 -6.29
C LYS A 99 14.81 -25.22 -7.38
N ALA A 100 13.54 -25.09 -7.00
CA ALA A 100 12.41 -25.05 -7.91
C ALA A 100 11.19 -24.46 -7.20
N ILE A 101 10.34 -23.79 -7.96
CA ILE A 101 9.03 -23.31 -7.53
C ILE A 101 7.96 -23.98 -8.39
N SER A 102 6.91 -24.46 -7.75
CA SER A 102 5.73 -25.04 -8.39
C SER A 102 4.48 -24.66 -7.60
N GLY A 103 3.29 -24.90 -8.15
CA GLY A 103 2.08 -24.77 -7.37
C GLY A 103 0.80 -25.19 -8.09
N SER A 104 -0.29 -25.22 -7.35
CA SER A 104 -1.62 -25.58 -7.82
C SER A 104 -2.63 -24.49 -7.48
N ASP A 105 -3.71 -24.43 -8.25
CA ASP A 105 -4.90 -23.64 -7.90
C ASP A 105 -6.17 -24.43 -8.24
N ALA A 106 -7.30 -24.08 -7.63
CA ALA A 106 -8.54 -24.87 -7.71
C ALA A 106 -9.08 -25.01 -9.14
N SER A 107 -8.83 -24.01 -9.98
CA SER A 107 -9.28 -23.99 -11.37
C SER A 107 -8.29 -23.24 -12.25
N GLU A 108 -8.33 -23.54 -13.55
CA GLU A 108 -7.60 -22.78 -14.55
C GLU A 108 -8.03 -21.30 -14.55
N SER A 109 -7.08 -20.38 -14.68
CA SER A 109 -7.36 -18.94 -14.68
C SER A 109 -6.34 -18.16 -15.52
N PRO A 110 -6.67 -16.94 -15.98
CA PRO A 110 -5.68 -16.08 -16.65
C PRO A 110 -4.41 -15.86 -15.82
N LYS A 111 -4.55 -15.77 -14.49
CA LYS A 111 -3.43 -15.60 -13.58
C LYS A 111 -2.58 -16.86 -13.45
N LEU A 112 -3.20 -18.04 -13.32
CA LEU A 112 -2.47 -19.31 -13.27
C LEU A 112 -1.63 -19.52 -14.54
N ARG A 113 -2.23 -19.30 -15.72
CA ARG A 113 -1.50 -19.34 -17.01
C ARG A 113 -0.34 -18.35 -17.06
N ARG A 114 -0.54 -17.12 -16.58
CA ARG A 114 0.53 -16.12 -16.54
C ARG A 114 1.69 -16.53 -15.63
N LEU A 115 1.43 -17.16 -14.49
CA LEU A 115 2.49 -17.71 -13.64
C LEU A 115 3.35 -18.74 -14.40
N THR A 116 2.73 -19.56 -15.24
CA THR A 116 3.45 -20.50 -16.12
C THR A 116 4.22 -19.78 -17.22
N GLU A 117 3.51 -18.98 -18.02
CA GLU A 117 3.99 -18.45 -19.30
C GLU A 117 5.01 -17.32 -19.11
N LYS A 118 4.79 -16.44 -18.12
CA LYS A 118 5.63 -15.25 -17.87
C LYS A 118 6.75 -15.54 -16.87
N HIS A 119 6.51 -16.38 -15.86
CA HIS A 119 7.44 -16.59 -14.75
C HIS A 119 8.10 -17.98 -14.75
N GLY A 120 7.73 -18.86 -15.69
CA GLY A 120 8.31 -20.20 -15.81
C GLY A 120 8.00 -21.11 -14.62
N ILE A 121 6.97 -20.80 -13.83
CA ILE A 121 6.58 -21.59 -12.66
C ILE A 121 5.78 -22.81 -13.14
N LEU A 122 6.11 -24.00 -12.63
CA LEU A 122 5.35 -25.20 -12.92
C LEU A 122 4.02 -25.17 -12.16
N THR A 123 2.91 -24.96 -12.88
CA THR A 123 1.58 -24.80 -12.27
C THR A 123 0.62 -25.92 -12.67
N TYR A 124 -0.33 -26.23 -11.78
CA TYR A 124 -1.37 -27.23 -11.99
C TYR A 124 -2.77 -26.65 -11.70
N ALA A 125 -3.76 -27.04 -12.50
CA ALA A 125 -5.17 -26.72 -12.24
C ALA A 125 -5.87 -27.92 -11.58
N GLY A 126 -6.63 -27.64 -10.52
CA GLY A 126 -7.26 -28.63 -9.64
C GLY A 126 -6.28 -29.21 -8.61
N SER A 127 -6.83 -29.87 -7.59
CA SER A 127 -6.04 -30.50 -6.53
C SER A 127 -5.77 -31.97 -6.85
N ASN A 128 -4.51 -32.41 -6.80
CA ASN A 128 -4.14 -33.82 -7.03
C ASN A 128 -2.92 -34.24 -6.21
N ALA A 129 -2.99 -35.40 -5.54
CA ALA A 129 -1.86 -35.97 -4.80
C ALA A 129 -0.56 -36.09 -5.63
N ALA A 130 -0.67 -36.28 -6.95
CA ALA A 130 0.47 -36.35 -7.85
C ALA A 130 1.25 -35.03 -8.01
N HIS A 131 0.65 -33.88 -7.64
CA HIS A 131 1.33 -32.58 -7.65
C HIS A 131 2.38 -32.49 -6.52
N ILE A 132 2.13 -33.19 -5.39
CA ILE A 132 3.11 -33.39 -4.33
C ILE A 132 4.05 -34.54 -4.73
N GLN A 133 4.93 -34.25 -5.69
CA GLN A 133 5.94 -35.19 -6.18
C GLN A 133 6.99 -35.50 -5.10
N ASN A 134 7.74 -36.61 -5.25
CA ASN A 134 8.79 -37.09 -4.33
C ASN A 134 10.02 -36.15 -4.19
N ASN A 135 9.90 -34.88 -4.58
CA ASN A 135 10.96 -33.89 -4.58
C ASN A 135 10.52 -32.55 -3.96
N VAL A 136 9.27 -32.39 -3.47
CA VAL A 136 8.84 -31.19 -2.74
C VAL A 136 9.42 -31.20 -1.34
N ASP A 137 10.13 -30.13 -0.97
CA ASP A 137 10.77 -30.02 0.34
C ASP A 137 9.90 -29.23 1.33
N VAL A 138 9.05 -28.31 0.84
CA VAL A 138 8.11 -27.50 1.64
C VAL A 138 6.85 -27.18 0.82
N VAL A 139 5.70 -27.21 1.47
CA VAL A 139 4.43 -26.71 0.92
C VAL A 139 4.06 -25.37 1.56
N VAL A 140 3.65 -24.38 0.76
CA VAL A 140 3.11 -23.10 1.24
C VAL A 140 1.64 -23.01 0.83
N ARG A 141 0.73 -22.79 1.79
CA ARG A 141 -0.72 -22.80 1.53
C ARG A 141 -1.36 -21.43 1.67
N SER A 142 -2.36 -21.17 0.83
CA SER A 142 -3.28 -20.04 1.00
C SER A 142 -4.27 -20.32 2.13
N THR A 143 -4.74 -19.27 2.81
CA THR A 143 -5.83 -19.38 3.80
C THR A 143 -7.16 -19.76 3.17
N ALA A 144 -7.29 -19.64 1.84
CA ALA A 144 -8.48 -20.03 1.09
C ALA A 144 -8.54 -21.55 0.80
N VAL A 145 -7.45 -22.29 1.02
CA VAL A 145 -7.39 -23.73 0.75
C VAL A 145 -7.94 -24.49 1.97
N PRO A 146 -8.97 -25.34 1.80
CA PRO A 146 -9.51 -26.16 2.87
C PRO A 146 -8.49 -27.12 3.49
N ASP A 147 -8.66 -27.44 4.78
CA ASP A 147 -7.73 -28.33 5.48
C ASP A 147 -7.74 -29.79 4.97
N ASP A 148 -8.84 -30.21 4.33
CA ASP A 148 -9.05 -31.54 3.73
C ASP A 148 -8.60 -31.63 2.26
N ASP A 149 -7.98 -30.58 1.72
CA ASP A 149 -7.38 -30.59 0.38
C ASP A 149 -6.40 -31.78 0.21
N VAL A 150 -6.52 -32.45 -0.93
CA VAL A 150 -5.79 -33.70 -1.20
C VAL A 150 -4.27 -33.51 -1.25
N GLU A 151 -3.78 -32.34 -1.68
CA GLU A 151 -2.35 -32.04 -1.70
C GLU A 151 -1.83 -31.81 -0.29
N LEU A 152 -2.58 -31.08 0.54
CA LEU A 152 -2.23 -30.88 1.95
C LEU A 152 -2.25 -32.22 2.72
N ALA A 153 -3.25 -33.07 2.49
CA ALA A 153 -3.30 -34.41 3.06
C ALA A 153 -2.09 -35.27 2.64
N THR A 154 -1.69 -35.17 1.36
CA THR A 154 -0.54 -35.88 0.82
C THR A 154 0.78 -35.38 1.40
N ALA A 155 0.96 -34.07 1.54
CA ALA A 155 2.12 -33.46 2.19
C ALA A 155 2.25 -33.93 3.64
N ARG A 156 1.15 -33.96 4.41
CA ARG A 156 1.12 -34.51 5.78
C ARG A 156 1.51 -35.98 5.80
N LYS A 157 1.00 -36.80 4.88
CA LYS A 157 1.33 -38.23 4.77
C LYS A 157 2.83 -38.47 4.55
N TYR A 158 3.49 -37.61 3.80
CA TYR A 158 4.93 -37.69 3.53
C TYR A 158 5.80 -36.93 4.53
N GLY A 159 5.21 -36.30 5.56
CA GLY A 159 5.95 -35.51 6.55
C GLY A 159 6.56 -34.22 5.97
N ILE A 160 6.04 -33.72 4.85
CA ILE A 160 6.49 -32.48 4.23
C ILE A 160 5.95 -31.29 5.05
N PRO A 161 6.79 -30.34 5.49
CA PRO A 161 6.34 -29.17 6.21
C PRO A 161 5.35 -28.33 5.40
N ILE A 162 4.24 -27.93 6.03
CA ILE A 162 3.23 -27.04 5.45
C ILE A 162 3.30 -25.70 6.18
N LEU A 163 3.62 -24.64 5.45
CA LEU A 163 3.70 -23.29 5.95
C LEU A 163 2.48 -22.47 5.52
N SER A 164 2.01 -21.58 6.37
CA SER A 164 1.12 -20.50 5.95
C SER A 164 1.92 -19.40 5.24
N ARG A 165 1.21 -18.49 4.57
CA ARG A 165 1.76 -17.23 4.05
C ARG A 165 2.63 -16.51 5.09
N SER A 166 2.12 -16.32 6.30
CA SER A 166 2.80 -15.63 7.40
C SER A 166 4.11 -16.28 7.85
N HIS A 167 4.21 -17.61 7.77
CA HIS A 167 5.45 -18.33 8.10
C HIS A 167 6.46 -18.33 6.94
N PHE A 168 5.99 -18.20 5.69
CA PHE A 168 6.87 -18.20 4.53
C PHE A 168 7.52 -16.85 4.25
N VAL A 169 6.82 -15.73 4.50
CA VAL A 169 7.33 -14.37 4.21
C VAL A 169 8.67 -14.06 4.92
N PRO A 170 8.84 -14.34 6.23
CA PRO A 170 10.12 -14.12 6.90
C PRO A 170 11.27 -14.90 6.28
N ASP A 171 11.02 -16.17 5.94
CA ASP A 171 11.99 -17.00 5.22
C ASP A 171 12.29 -16.37 3.86
N LEU A 172 11.29 -16.01 3.05
CA LEU A 172 11.49 -15.40 1.72
C LEU A 172 12.30 -14.10 1.76
N LEU A 173 12.19 -13.30 2.82
CA LEU A 173 12.77 -11.95 2.89
C LEU A 173 13.95 -11.82 3.88
N GLU A 174 14.41 -12.92 4.47
CA GLU A 174 15.45 -12.96 5.52
C GLU A 174 16.69 -12.11 5.21
N GLN A 175 17.13 -12.08 3.95
CA GLN A 175 18.35 -11.38 3.53
C GLN A 175 18.11 -9.92 3.14
N SER A 176 16.87 -9.44 3.21
CA SER A 176 16.47 -8.11 2.77
C SER A 176 16.37 -7.10 3.93
N ARG A 177 16.64 -5.83 3.62
CA ARG A 177 16.18 -4.69 4.42
C ARG A 177 14.70 -4.47 4.12
N ILE A 178 13.85 -4.83 5.07
CA ILE A 178 12.39 -4.84 4.87
C ILE A 178 11.78 -3.50 5.28
N VAL A 179 11.07 -2.85 4.35
CA VAL A 179 10.09 -1.80 4.62
C VAL A 179 8.71 -2.43 4.50
N ALA A 180 8.00 -2.53 5.61
CA ALA A 180 6.69 -3.17 5.68
C ALA A 180 5.61 -2.10 5.92
N ILE A 181 4.67 -1.98 4.99
CA ILE A 181 3.58 -1.00 5.05
C ILE A 181 2.30 -1.72 5.44
N ALA A 182 1.80 -1.43 6.63
CA ALA A 182 0.56 -1.94 7.18
C ALA A 182 -0.45 -0.80 7.42
N GLY A 183 -1.69 -1.18 7.73
CA GLY A 183 -2.76 -0.27 8.13
C GLY A 183 -4.10 -0.68 7.55
N THR A 184 -5.23 -0.20 8.03
CA THR A 184 -6.53 -0.60 7.46
C THR A 184 -6.69 -0.09 6.03
N HIS A 185 -6.34 1.18 5.80
CA HIS A 185 -6.47 1.87 4.52
C HIS A 185 -5.13 2.37 4.00
N GLY A 186 -5.01 2.62 2.69
CA GLY A 186 -3.82 3.24 2.10
C GLY A 186 -2.58 2.34 1.97
N LYS A 187 -2.61 1.09 2.45
CA LYS A 187 -1.50 0.11 2.36
C LYS A 187 -0.96 -0.03 0.94
N THR A 188 -1.83 -0.39 0.00
CA THR A 188 -1.44 -0.71 -1.38
C THR A 188 -0.85 0.51 -2.09
N THR A 189 -1.50 1.68 -1.98
CA THR A 189 -1.02 2.90 -2.62
C THR A 189 0.31 3.35 -2.02
N THR A 190 0.44 3.34 -0.69
CA THR A 190 1.68 3.69 0.00
C THR A 190 2.82 2.72 -0.35
N THR A 191 2.54 1.41 -0.42
CA THR A 191 3.51 0.39 -0.84
C THR A 191 3.95 0.63 -2.28
N GLY A 192 3.03 0.91 -3.21
CA GLY A 192 3.34 1.22 -4.60
C GLY A 192 4.22 2.46 -4.74
N MET A 193 3.88 3.55 -4.05
CA MET A 193 4.70 4.76 -4.01
C MET A 193 6.07 4.51 -3.41
N ALA A 194 6.15 3.80 -2.28
CA ALA A 194 7.40 3.48 -1.60
C ALA A 194 8.31 2.59 -2.46
N ALA A 195 7.73 1.64 -3.20
CA ALA A 195 8.45 0.77 -4.13
C ALA A 195 9.02 1.54 -5.31
N VAL A 196 8.20 2.38 -5.94
CA VAL A 196 8.62 3.22 -7.07
C VAL A 196 9.71 4.20 -6.62
N ALA A 197 9.56 4.82 -5.44
CA ALA A 197 10.56 5.66 -4.81
C ALA A 197 11.88 4.91 -4.54
N ALA A 198 11.81 3.69 -3.98
CA ALA A 198 12.98 2.90 -3.60
C ALA A 198 13.90 2.59 -4.79
N VAL A 199 13.33 2.37 -5.99
CA VAL A 199 14.11 2.14 -7.23
C VAL A 199 15.07 3.30 -7.54
N CYS A 200 14.70 4.53 -7.19
CA CYS A 200 15.54 5.72 -7.42
C CYS A 200 16.31 6.19 -6.18
N ALA A 201 15.79 5.90 -4.98
CA ALA A 201 16.41 6.29 -3.72
C ALA A 201 17.60 5.39 -3.36
N GLN A 202 17.59 4.13 -3.82
CA GLN A 202 18.66 3.17 -3.58
C GLN A 202 19.73 3.22 -4.69
N PRO A 203 20.99 2.85 -4.38
CA PRO A 203 22.02 2.68 -5.40
C PRO A 203 21.53 1.73 -6.51
N SER A 204 21.91 1.99 -7.77
CA SER A 204 21.48 1.19 -8.92
C SER A 204 21.91 -0.29 -8.86
N THR A 205 22.90 -0.59 -8.02
CA THR A 205 23.41 -1.93 -7.72
C THR A 205 22.59 -2.68 -6.67
N THR A 206 21.67 -2.01 -5.97
CA THR A 206 20.83 -2.62 -4.94
C THR A 206 19.61 -3.25 -5.58
N THR A 207 19.41 -4.55 -5.35
CA THR A 207 18.16 -5.21 -5.72
C THR A 207 17.01 -4.63 -4.89
N VAL A 208 15.99 -4.09 -5.55
CA VAL A 208 14.74 -3.62 -4.92
C VAL A 208 13.63 -4.55 -5.36
N ARG A 209 12.96 -5.18 -4.38
CA ARG A 209 11.79 -6.01 -4.58
C ARG A 209 10.57 -5.35 -3.97
N ALA A 210 9.45 -5.45 -4.67
CA ALA A 210 8.18 -4.95 -4.20
C ALA A 210 7.13 -6.07 -4.23
N ILE A 211 6.43 -6.24 -3.11
CA ILE A 211 5.25 -7.09 -2.98
C ILE A 211 4.08 -6.16 -2.64
N VAL A 212 3.19 -5.93 -3.58
CA VAL A 212 2.09 -4.95 -3.52
C VAL A 212 0.77 -5.68 -3.77
N GLY A 213 -0.30 -5.32 -3.07
CA GLY A 213 -1.62 -5.93 -3.23
C GLY A 213 -2.34 -5.61 -4.55
N GLY A 214 -1.73 -4.83 -5.44
CA GLY A 214 -2.26 -4.45 -6.74
C GLY A 214 -1.16 -4.09 -7.74
N ASP A 215 -1.53 -4.05 -9.02
CA ASP A 215 -0.60 -3.74 -10.10
C ASP A 215 -0.22 -2.25 -10.06
N VAL A 216 1.07 -1.97 -9.91
CA VAL A 216 1.61 -0.61 -9.96
C VAL A 216 1.91 -0.25 -11.41
N ALA A 217 1.26 0.78 -11.95
CA ALA A 217 1.32 1.10 -13.38
C ALA A 217 2.74 1.42 -13.88
N ASP A 218 3.61 1.93 -13.01
CA ASP A 218 5.02 2.17 -13.27
C ASP A 218 5.84 0.89 -13.52
N PHE A 219 5.37 -0.26 -13.05
CA PHE A 219 6.02 -1.57 -13.23
C PHE A 219 5.38 -2.40 -14.35
N GLY A 220 4.40 -1.84 -15.05
CA GLY A 220 3.63 -2.50 -16.10
C GLY A 220 2.27 -3.02 -15.63
N SER A 221 1.58 -3.75 -16.51
CA SER A 221 0.34 -4.44 -16.21
C SER A 221 0.59 -5.92 -15.91
N ASP A 222 -0.36 -6.55 -15.23
CA ASP A 222 -0.32 -8.00 -14.95
C ASP A 222 0.98 -8.38 -14.23
N THR A 223 1.35 -7.58 -13.22
CA THR A 223 2.54 -7.84 -12.40
C THR A 223 2.24 -8.83 -11.28
N ASP A 224 0.96 -9.12 -11.03
CA ASP A 224 0.51 -9.99 -9.95
C ASP A 224 1.04 -9.54 -8.59
N GLY A 225 1.18 -8.22 -8.42
CA GLY A 225 1.65 -7.64 -7.18
C GLY A 225 3.14 -7.84 -6.91
N PHE A 226 3.94 -8.28 -7.88
CA PHE A 226 5.39 -8.40 -7.72
C PHE A 226 6.17 -7.54 -8.71
N PHE A 227 7.23 -6.90 -8.21
CA PHE A 227 8.25 -6.25 -9.03
C PHE A 227 9.64 -6.51 -8.46
N SER A 228 10.63 -6.62 -9.36
CA SER A 228 12.04 -6.53 -9.01
C SER A 228 12.76 -5.73 -10.09
N ASN A 229 13.72 -4.88 -9.70
CA ASN A 229 14.57 -4.17 -10.67
C ASN A 229 15.66 -5.07 -11.28
N GLN A 230 15.93 -6.22 -10.66
CA GLN A 230 16.94 -7.20 -11.09
C GLN A 230 16.49 -8.64 -10.74
N ASP A 231 16.92 -9.63 -11.52
CA ASP A 231 16.72 -11.05 -11.20
C ASP A 231 17.83 -11.56 -10.27
N GLY A 232 17.51 -12.56 -9.43
CA GLY A 232 18.44 -13.12 -8.45
C GLY A 232 18.75 -12.19 -7.28
N ASP A 233 19.57 -12.66 -6.34
CA ASP A 233 20.21 -11.81 -5.32
C ASP A 233 21.55 -11.29 -5.87
N VAL A 234 21.53 -10.64 -7.04
CA VAL A 234 22.74 -10.08 -7.64
C VAL A 234 23.23 -8.93 -6.76
N ASN A 235 24.24 -9.24 -5.95
CA ASN A 235 24.98 -8.31 -5.14
C ASN A 235 26.42 -8.29 -5.64
N ASP A 236 26.78 -7.27 -6.41
CA ASP A 236 28.15 -6.90 -6.75
C ASP A 236 28.91 -6.27 -5.55
N GLY A 237 28.32 -6.30 -4.35
CA GLY A 237 29.08 -6.42 -3.10
C GLY A 237 29.01 -5.27 -2.10
N ALA A 238 27.94 -4.46 -2.03
CA ALA A 238 27.90 -3.36 -1.04
C ALA A 238 26.64 -3.26 -0.15
N ALA A 239 25.44 -3.64 -0.59
CA ALA A 239 24.21 -3.45 0.18
C ALA A 239 23.29 -4.68 0.16
N LYS A 240 22.55 -4.92 1.25
CA LYS A 240 21.51 -5.95 1.28
C LYS A 240 20.37 -5.56 0.34
N PRO A 241 19.68 -6.52 -0.34
CA PRO A 241 18.47 -6.22 -1.10
C PRO A 241 17.45 -5.47 -0.24
N VAL A 242 16.68 -4.59 -0.86
CA VAL A 242 15.56 -3.91 -0.20
C VAL A 242 14.27 -4.61 -0.60
N ALA A 243 13.42 -4.89 0.38
CA ALA A 243 12.08 -5.45 0.16
C ALA A 243 11.04 -4.45 0.67
N ILE A 244 10.25 -3.89 -0.25
CA ILE A 244 9.08 -3.06 0.06
C ILE A 244 7.85 -3.96 0.01
N VAL A 245 7.13 -4.10 1.12
CA VAL A 245 6.09 -5.12 1.25
C VAL A 245 4.82 -4.53 1.84
N GLU A 246 3.70 -4.79 1.17
CA GLU A 246 2.37 -4.62 1.75
C GLU A 246 2.18 -5.67 2.84
N ALA A 247 2.19 -5.21 4.09
CA ALA A 247 2.10 -6.03 5.28
C ALA A 247 0.63 -6.13 5.71
N ASP A 248 -0.05 -7.10 5.12
CA ASP A 248 -1.47 -7.39 5.33
C ASP A 248 -1.73 -7.93 6.75
N GLU A 249 -2.66 -7.31 7.47
CA GLU A 249 -3.14 -7.77 8.76
C GLU A 249 -4.00 -9.02 8.63
N TYR A 250 -4.68 -9.21 7.50
CA TYR A 250 -5.58 -10.33 7.31
C TYR A 250 -4.82 -11.66 7.24
N GLY A 251 -5.26 -12.66 8.01
CA GLY A 251 -4.58 -13.95 8.09
C GLY A 251 -3.18 -13.89 8.72
N GLY A 252 -2.86 -12.81 9.42
CA GLY A 252 -1.64 -12.66 10.22
C GLY A 252 -0.35 -12.58 9.39
N MET A 253 -0.39 -12.09 8.14
CA MET A 253 0.82 -12.07 7.27
C MET A 253 1.98 -11.32 7.93
N PHE A 254 1.70 -10.22 8.60
CA PHE A 254 2.70 -9.41 9.29
C PHE A 254 3.11 -9.92 10.69
N ASP A 255 2.52 -11.02 11.19
CA ASP A 255 2.67 -11.46 12.59
C ASP A 255 4.07 -11.94 12.91
N LEU A 256 4.78 -12.44 11.90
CA LEU A 256 6.14 -12.97 12.05
C LEU A 256 7.20 -12.10 11.36
N MET A 257 6.79 -10.97 10.79
CA MET A 257 7.71 -10.02 10.18
C MET A 257 8.47 -9.24 11.24
N SER A 258 9.75 -8.96 10.96
CA SER A 258 10.61 -8.08 11.76
C SER A 258 11.20 -7.00 10.85
N PRO A 259 10.41 -5.97 10.50
CA PRO A 259 10.81 -4.99 9.50
C PRO A 259 11.89 -4.04 10.01
N HIS A 260 12.72 -3.55 9.09
CA HIS A 260 13.66 -2.46 9.39
C HIS A 260 12.89 -1.14 9.57
N VAL A 261 11.90 -0.91 8.70
CA VAL A 261 10.94 0.19 8.83
C VAL A 261 9.53 -0.39 8.74
N ALA A 262 8.74 -0.25 9.80
CA ALA A 262 7.30 -0.48 9.77
C ALA A 262 6.59 0.86 9.54
N VAL A 263 5.65 0.88 8.60
CA VAL A 263 4.72 2.00 8.41
C VAL A 263 3.32 1.54 8.81
N ILE A 264 2.62 2.32 9.61
CA ILE A 264 1.20 2.12 9.93
C ILE A 264 0.42 3.33 9.42
N THR A 265 -0.35 3.15 8.36
CA THR A 265 -1.12 4.23 7.70
C THR A 265 -2.42 4.56 8.42
N SER A 266 -3.14 3.54 8.92
CA SER A 266 -4.35 3.70 9.74
C SER A 266 -4.64 2.43 10.53
N VAL A 267 -5.45 2.51 11.59
CA VAL A 267 -5.96 1.35 12.34
C VAL A 267 -7.43 1.57 12.69
N GLU A 268 -8.31 1.08 11.83
CA GLU A 268 -9.76 1.04 11.99
C GLU A 268 -10.20 -0.44 12.00
N TRP A 269 -11.11 -0.81 12.92
CA TRP A 269 -11.47 -2.22 13.11
C TRP A 269 -12.13 -2.82 11.87
N GLU A 270 -11.44 -3.78 11.24
CA GLU A 270 -11.88 -4.49 10.04
C GLU A 270 -11.66 -6.01 10.19
N HIS A 271 -12.13 -6.79 9.22
CA HIS A 271 -11.97 -8.24 9.14
C HIS A 271 -12.57 -8.96 10.35
N VAL A 272 -13.82 -8.64 10.70
CA VAL A 272 -14.54 -9.20 11.85
C VAL A 272 -14.62 -10.73 11.88
N ASP A 273 -14.48 -11.37 10.72
CA ASP A 273 -14.39 -12.81 10.53
C ASP A 273 -13.07 -13.40 11.06
N TYR A 274 -12.00 -12.61 11.08
CA TYR A 274 -10.68 -12.98 11.61
C TYR A 274 -10.41 -12.33 12.97
N TYR A 275 -10.60 -11.02 13.09
CA TYR A 275 -10.45 -10.23 14.31
C TYR A 275 -11.81 -9.93 14.93
N ARG A 276 -12.29 -10.84 15.78
CA ARG A 276 -13.64 -10.76 16.40
C ARG A 276 -13.88 -9.54 17.27
N THR A 277 -12.82 -8.88 17.73
CA THR A 277 -12.90 -7.72 18.64
C THR A 277 -11.95 -6.61 18.19
N PRO A 278 -12.31 -5.33 18.38
CA PRO A 278 -11.38 -4.21 18.17
C PRO A 278 -10.05 -4.40 18.90
N GLU A 279 -10.09 -4.94 20.13
CA GLU A 279 -8.90 -5.19 20.95
C GLU A 279 -7.97 -6.20 20.28
N SER A 280 -8.51 -7.28 19.70
CA SER A 280 -7.71 -8.27 18.97
C SER A 280 -7.08 -7.69 17.70
N TYR A 281 -7.78 -6.77 17.01
CA TYR A 281 -7.27 -6.07 15.84
C TYR A 281 -6.11 -5.15 16.24
N HIS A 282 -6.31 -4.28 17.24
CA HIS A 282 -5.27 -3.39 17.76
C HIS A 282 -4.06 -4.17 18.31
N ALA A 283 -4.27 -5.31 18.97
CA ALA A 283 -3.18 -6.13 19.49
C ALA A 283 -2.29 -6.70 18.38
N ALA A 284 -2.85 -7.03 17.21
CA ALA A 284 -2.08 -7.49 16.06
C ALA A 284 -1.12 -6.39 15.55
N PHE A 285 -1.63 -5.15 15.42
CA PHE A 285 -0.82 -3.98 15.06
C PHE A 285 0.24 -3.64 16.11
N ASP A 286 -0.09 -3.74 17.40
CA ASP A 286 0.87 -3.53 18.49
C ASP A 286 2.01 -4.55 18.45
N GLY A 287 1.67 -5.82 18.18
CA GLY A 287 2.65 -6.87 17.94
C GLY A 287 3.56 -6.55 16.76
N PHE A 288 2.98 -6.16 15.62
CA PHE A 288 3.74 -5.77 14.42
C PHE A 288 4.68 -4.59 14.69
N ALA A 289 4.19 -3.54 15.34
CA ALA A 289 4.96 -2.38 15.76
C ALA A 289 6.15 -2.77 16.65
N SER A 290 5.94 -3.64 17.64
CA SER A 290 6.96 -4.07 18.60
C SER A 290 8.15 -4.82 17.98
N ARG A 291 7.97 -5.42 16.80
CA ARG A 291 9.01 -6.18 16.08
C ARG A 291 9.77 -5.33 15.06
N SER A 292 9.36 -4.08 14.87
CA SER A 292 10.02 -3.16 13.95
C SER A 292 11.28 -2.55 14.57
N ARG A 293 12.30 -2.27 13.75
CA ARG A 293 13.47 -1.49 14.19
C ARG A 293 13.13 0.00 14.28
N VAL A 294 12.41 0.51 13.29
CA VAL A 294 11.84 1.86 13.27
C VAL A 294 10.35 1.75 12.96
N LEU A 295 9.53 2.41 13.77
CA LEU A 295 8.09 2.55 13.54
C LEU A 295 7.79 3.96 13.04
N LEU A 296 7.08 4.06 11.92
CA LEU A 296 6.48 5.29 11.40
C LEU A 296 4.95 5.11 11.41
N ALA A 297 4.21 6.00 12.06
CA ALA A 297 2.75 5.90 12.15
C ALA A 297 2.05 7.21 11.78
N CYS A 298 0.86 7.12 11.20
CA CYS A 298 0.06 8.30 10.87
C CYS A 298 -0.49 8.95 12.14
N ALA A 299 -0.21 10.24 12.34
CA ALA A 299 -0.74 11.04 13.45
C ALA A 299 -2.18 11.49 13.22
N ASP A 300 -2.64 11.46 11.97
CA ASP A 300 -3.98 11.92 11.57
C ASP A 300 -5.01 10.78 11.64
N ASP A 301 -4.57 9.57 11.96
CA ASP A 301 -5.42 8.42 12.25
C ASP A 301 -5.36 8.09 13.75
N GLU A 302 -6.51 8.08 14.42
CA GLU A 302 -6.57 7.89 15.87
C GLU A 302 -6.02 6.54 16.32
N GLY A 303 -6.27 5.48 15.55
CA GLY A 303 -5.83 4.13 15.86
C GLY A 303 -4.32 3.94 15.70
N ALA A 304 -3.75 4.43 14.61
CA ALA A 304 -2.31 4.43 14.36
C ALA A 304 -1.58 5.28 15.40
N LEU A 305 -2.11 6.46 15.74
CA LEU A 305 -1.59 7.30 16.82
C LEU A 305 -1.65 6.60 18.19
N ALA A 306 -2.73 5.87 18.47
CA ALA A 306 -2.86 5.08 19.70
C ALA A 306 -1.84 3.93 19.78
N ILE A 307 -1.50 3.29 18.65
CA ILE A 307 -0.38 2.34 18.59
C ILE A 307 0.93 3.07 18.85
N ALA A 308 1.24 4.14 18.12
CA ALA A 308 2.50 4.87 18.23
C ALA A 308 2.81 5.35 19.66
N ARG A 309 1.80 5.83 20.41
CA ARG A 309 1.94 6.27 21.81
C ARG A 309 2.40 5.17 22.77
N LYS A 310 2.21 3.89 22.42
CA LYS A 310 2.71 2.74 23.22
C LYS A 310 4.17 2.40 22.91
N HIS A 311 4.74 2.98 21.84
CA HIS A 311 6.10 2.73 21.37
C HIS A 311 6.90 4.04 21.43
N PRO A 312 7.63 4.33 22.52
CA PRO A 312 8.26 5.64 22.76
C PRO A 312 9.29 6.13 21.72
N ASN A 313 9.77 5.23 20.85
CA ASN A 313 10.70 5.56 19.76
C ASN A 313 9.99 5.63 18.40
N ALA A 314 8.65 5.56 18.37
CA ALA A 314 7.88 5.67 17.15
C ALA A 314 7.93 7.10 16.62
N LEU A 315 8.25 7.22 15.34
CA LEU A 315 8.12 8.47 14.61
C LEU A 315 6.69 8.60 14.08
N LEU A 316 6.20 9.83 14.05
CA LEU A 316 4.90 10.13 13.48
C LEU A 316 5.04 10.82 12.13
N TYR A 317 4.04 10.68 11.27
CA TYR A 317 3.85 11.58 10.15
C TYR A 317 2.41 12.07 10.11
N GLY A 318 2.18 13.31 9.67
CA GLY A 318 0.82 13.83 9.57
C GLY A 318 0.78 15.34 9.50
N THR A 319 -0.43 15.87 9.41
CA THR A 319 -0.68 17.30 9.25
C THR A 319 -0.64 18.03 10.58
N SER A 320 -0.91 17.35 11.71
CA SER A 320 -0.74 17.96 13.02
C SER A 320 0.73 17.98 13.46
N ARG A 321 1.31 19.18 13.46
CA ARG A 321 2.70 19.39 13.86
C ARG A 321 2.96 19.10 15.35
N ASP A 322 2.01 19.43 16.22
CA ASP A 322 2.14 19.19 17.67
C ASP A 322 2.18 17.70 18.00
N CYS A 323 1.40 16.89 17.27
CA CYS A 323 1.42 15.44 17.41
C CYS A 323 2.80 14.88 17.09
N VAL A 324 3.41 15.36 16.00
CA VAL A 324 4.72 14.89 15.52
C VAL A 324 5.84 15.19 16.52
N VAL A 325 5.91 16.41 17.05
CA VAL A 325 6.97 16.79 18.00
C VAL A 325 6.78 16.08 19.34
N GLY A 326 5.53 15.95 19.80
CA GLY A 326 5.21 15.41 21.14
C GLY A 326 5.53 13.93 21.36
N ASN A 327 5.69 13.12 20.30
CA ASN A 327 5.91 11.67 20.41
C ASN A 327 7.38 11.23 20.29
N GLY A 328 8.32 12.17 20.20
CA GLY A 328 9.74 11.85 20.00
C GLY A 328 10.33 12.37 18.67
N GLY A 329 9.52 13.06 17.87
CA GLY A 329 9.87 13.59 16.54
C GLY A 329 9.15 12.85 15.40
N GLY A 330 9.35 13.35 14.18
CA GLY A 330 8.75 12.77 12.98
C GLY A 330 8.59 13.79 11.85
N PHE A 331 7.63 13.55 10.96
CA PHE A 331 7.47 14.27 9.70
C PHE A 331 6.14 15.02 9.63
N HIS A 332 6.18 16.34 9.64
CA HIS A 332 5.02 17.18 9.41
C HIS A 332 4.76 17.35 7.92
N VAL A 333 3.51 17.18 7.52
CA VAL A 333 3.00 17.41 6.17
C VAL A 333 2.25 18.74 6.16
N ASP A 334 2.78 19.71 5.42
CA ASP A 334 2.04 20.93 5.10
C ASP A 334 1.22 20.67 3.83
N GLU A 335 -0.11 20.77 3.91
CA GLU A 335 -1.00 20.48 2.79
C GLU A 335 -1.04 21.60 1.75
N GLU A 336 -0.87 22.85 2.19
CA GLU A 336 -0.95 24.03 1.34
C GLU A 336 0.35 24.22 0.56
N ASP A 337 1.48 24.23 1.26
CA ASP A 337 2.80 24.33 0.66
C ASP A 337 3.27 22.99 0.05
N ARG A 338 2.55 21.91 0.35
CA ARG A 338 2.89 20.53 -0.05
C ARG A 338 4.32 20.17 0.33
N THR A 339 4.69 20.36 1.60
CA THR A 339 6.03 20.06 2.08
C THR A 339 6.05 18.94 3.11
N LEU A 340 7.17 18.23 3.18
CA LEU A 340 7.49 17.27 4.23
C LEU A 340 8.65 17.81 5.05
N THR A 341 8.43 18.07 6.33
CA THR A 341 9.45 18.64 7.22
C THR A 341 9.68 17.73 8.42
N PHE A 342 10.92 17.36 8.68
CA PHE A 342 11.29 16.56 9.84
C PHE A 342 11.54 17.43 11.07
N TYR A 343 11.01 17.01 12.22
CA TYR A 343 11.23 17.61 13.53
C TYR A 343 11.78 16.56 14.50
N SER A 344 12.82 16.91 15.27
CA SER A 344 13.33 16.09 16.36
C SER A 344 12.48 16.28 17.64
N SER A 345 12.50 15.31 18.55
CA SER A 345 11.94 15.42 19.90
C SER A 345 12.39 16.65 20.69
N SER A 346 13.61 17.13 20.42
CA SER A 346 14.22 18.26 21.12
C SER A 346 14.18 19.56 20.31
N SER A 347 13.62 19.54 19.10
CA SER A 347 13.54 20.72 18.24
C SER A 347 12.54 21.71 18.82
N SER A 348 12.89 23.00 18.80
CA SER A 348 11.88 24.03 18.97
C SER A 348 10.96 24.05 17.75
N ALA A 349 9.86 24.80 17.83
CA ALA A 349 8.91 24.90 16.75
C ALA A 349 9.56 25.36 15.42
N ASP A 350 10.64 26.12 15.45
CA ASP A 350 11.20 26.72 14.24
C ASP A 350 12.40 25.94 13.66
N ASP A 351 12.79 24.82 14.28
CA ASP A 351 13.99 24.03 13.91
C ASP A 351 13.69 22.85 12.98
N GLY A 352 12.66 22.96 12.15
CA GLY A 352 12.29 21.93 11.18
C GLY A 352 13.33 21.79 10.06
N ILE A 353 13.62 20.55 9.67
CA ILE A 353 14.46 20.26 8.50
C ILE A 353 13.54 19.90 7.33
N LEU A 354 13.51 20.75 6.31
CA LEU A 354 12.79 20.42 5.07
C LEU A 354 13.37 19.14 4.46
N VAL A 355 12.53 18.11 4.33
CA VAL A 355 12.90 16.81 3.78
C VAL A 355 12.62 16.77 2.28
N ALA A 356 11.43 17.22 1.87
CA ALA A 356 11.01 17.20 0.47
C ALA A 356 9.82 18.14 0.18
N ASN A 357 9.66 18.51 -1.10
CA ASN A 357 8.44 19.13 -1.62
C ASN A 357 7.56 18.04 -2.26
N LEU A 358 6.45 17.69 -1.61
CA LEU A 358 5.54 16.60 -1.93
C LEU A 358 4.69 16.89 -3.18
N ASP A 359 5.28 16.67 -4.33
CA ASP A 359 4.53 16.57 -5.59
C ASP A 359 4.00 15.14 -5.74
N VAL A 360 2.71 14.96 -5.47
CA VAL A 360 1.98 13.70 -5.58
C VAL A 360 0.88 13.90 -6.61
N PRO A 361 0.94 13.22 -7.78
CA PRO A 361 0.04 13.48 -8.90
C PRO A 361 -1.35 12.85 -8.76
N LEU A 362 -1.63 12.21 -7.62
CA LEU A 362 -2.93 11.62 -7.31
C LEU A 362 -3.76 12.60 -6.45
N PRO A 363 -5.06 12.74 -6.71
CA PRO A 363 -5.93 13.63 -5.93
C PRO A 363 -6.20 13.07 -4.54
N GLY A 364 -6.62 13.94 -3.63
CA GLY A 364 -7.06 13.59 -2.30
C GLY A 364 -5.95 13.70 -1.27
N ARG A 365 -6.29 14.34 -0.15
CA ARG A 365 -5.45 14.43 1.06
C ARG A 365 -4.84 13.10 1.50
N TYR A 366 -5.60 12.01 1.42
CA TYR A 366 -5.09 10.68 1.81
C TYR A 366 -3.93 10.22 0.90
N ASN A 367 -3.91 10.60 -0.39
CA ASN A 367 -2.79 10.29 -1.28
C ASN A 367 -1.57 11.15 -1.01
N LEU A 368 -1.75 12.41 -0.59
CA LEU A 368 -0.64 13.24 -0.10
C LEU A 368 0.01 12.60 1.13
N LEU A 369 -0.79 12.11 2.09
CA LEU A 369 -0.31 11.39 3.26
C LEU A 369 0.39 10.06 2.91
N ASN A 370 -0.16 9.30 1.96
CA ASN A 370 0.49 8.08 1.44
C ASN A 370 1.86 8.41 0.81
N GLY A 371 1.95 9.49 0.04
CA GLY A 371 3.20 9.97 -0.54
C GLY A 371 4.22 10.40 0.51
N ALA A 372 3.78 11.14 1.53
CA ALA A 372 4.60 11.53 2.67
C ALA A 372 5.17 10.31 3.40
N ALA A 373 4.33 9.31 3.68
CA ALA A 373 4.74 8.05 4.31
C ALA A 373 5.77 7.30 3.45
N ALA A 374 5.58 7.26 2.13
CA ALA A 374 6.51 6.61 1.19
C ALA A 374 7.88 7.31 1.14
N VAL A 375 7.91 8.65 1.12
CA VAL A 375 9.16 9.43 1.18
C VAL A 375 9.86 9.23 2.52
N ALA A 376 9.13 9.36 3.63
CA ALA A 376 9.66 9.19 4.97
C ALA A 376 10.20 7.77 5.18
N ALA A 377 9.50 6.73 4.73
CA ALA A 377 9.95 5.34 4.86
C ALA A 377 11.29 5.09 4.15
N ASN A 378 11.50 5.67 2.95
CA ASN A 378 12.76 5.57 2.23
C ASN A 378 13.89 6.33 2.94
N ALA A 379 13.61 7.51 3.51
CA ALA A 379 14.58 8.24 4.32
C ALA A 379 14.97 7.46 5.58
N LEU A 380 13.99 6.90 6.29
CA LEU A 380 14.17 6.12 7.50
C LEU A 380 14.90 4.80 7.26
N LEU A 381 14.76 4.21 6.06
CA LEU A 381 15.48 3.01 5.70
C LEU A 381 16.99 3.24 5.74
N GLU A 382 17.47 4.42 5.33
CA GLU A 382 18.88 4.81 5.41
C GLU A 382 19.31 5.16 6.84
N MET A 383 18.41 5.77 7.63
CA MET A 383 18.68 6.09 9.03
C MET A 383 18.71 4.86 9.93
N ALA A 384 17.94 3.81 9.60
CA ALA A 384 17.83 2.63 10.43
C ALA A 384 19.20 2.02 10.72
N ASP A 385 20.14 2.05 9.76
CA ASP A 385 21.48 1.49 9.91
C ASP A 385 22.48 2.39 10.69
N GLU A 386 22.12 3.63 11.00
CA GLU A 386 22.94 4.57 11.76
C GLU A 386 22.59 4.49 13.27
N GLU A 387 23.50 3.96 14.08
CA GLU A 387 23.26 3.66 15.51
C GLU A 387 23.13 4.91 16.41
N THR A 388 23.23 6.15 15.88
CA THR A 388 23.63 7.29 16.73
C THR A 388 22.94 8.65 16.53
N THR A 389 21.97 8.83 15.63
CA THR A 389 21.40 10.19 15.44
C THR A 389 19.89 10.23 15.15
N CYS A 390 19.15 10.99 15.98
CA CYS A 390 17.73 11.34 15.80
C CYS A 390 17.53 12.47 14.77
N THR A 391 18.47 12.65 13.84
CA THR A 391 18.42 13.69 12.81
C THR A 391 18.71 13.03 11.46
N PRO A 392 17.94 13.34 10.40
CA PRO A 392 18.19 12.79 9.07
C PRO A 392 19.62 13.07 8.64
N SER A 393 20.36 12.00 8.31
CA SER A 393 21.69 12.12 7.74
C SER A 393 21.62 12.66 6.32
N ARG A 394 22.78 13.05 5.75
CA ARG A 394 22.83 13.53 4.36
C ARG A 394 22.36 12.47 3.36
N SER A 395 22.63 11.19 3.63
CA SER A 395 22.14 10.07 2.81
C SER A 395 20.62 9.93 2.91
N ALA A 396 20.05 10.04 4.12
CA ALA A 396 18.61 10.01 4.32
C ALA A 396 17.89 11.15 3.58
N LEU A 397 18.41 12.38 3.65
CA LEU A 397 17.85 13.52 2.92
C LEU A 397 17.98 13.35 1.39
N ALA A 398 19.11 12.82 0.90
CA ALA A 398 19.29 12.54 -0.52
C ALA A 398 18.33 11.43 -1.02
N ALA A 399 18.11 10.39 -0.21
CA ALA A 399 17.15 9.33 -0.50
C ALA A 399 15.72 9.87 -0.52
N ALA A 400 15.35 10.74 0.41
CA ALA A 400 14.03 11.38 0.45
C ALA A 400 13.77 12.26 -0.78
N ASP A 401 14.76 13.06 -1.17
CA ASP A 401 14.70 13.92 -2.35
C ASP A 401 14.60 13.10 -3.66
N ALA A 402 15.36 12.00 -3.78
CA ALA A 402 15.24 11.06 -4.89
C ALA A 402 13.87 10.34 -4.93
N ALA A 403 13.40 9.88 -3.77
CA ALA A 403 12.07 9.30 -3.60
C ALA A 403 10.98 10.27 -4.06
N CYS A 404 11.05 11.53 -3.62
CA CYS A 404 10.07 12.55 -3.91
C CYS A 404 10.02 12.90 -5.40
N ARG A 405 11.18 13.11 -6.04
CA ARG A 405 11.24 13.30 -7.50
C ARG A 405 10.59 12.16 -8.27
N ARG A 406 10.75 10.93 -7.78
CA ARG A 406 10.18 9.78 -8.45
C ARG A 406 8.66 9.69 -8.25
N ILE A 407 8.17 10.01 -7.05
CA ILE A 407 6.73 10.07 -6.74
C ILE A 407 6.00 11.15 -7.54
N ALA A 408 6.65 12.27 -7.88
CA ALA A 408 6.08 13.32 -8.74
C ALA A 408 5.59 12.82 -10.12
N THR A 409 6.07 11.66 -10.56
CA THR A 409 5.68 11.02 -11.82
C THR A 409 4.97 9.68 -11.63
N PHE A 410 4.52 9.39 -10.41
CA PHE A 410 3.82 8.16 -10.07
C PHE A 410 2.52 8.03 -10.87
N ARG A 411 2.32 6.88 -11.52
CA ARG A 411 1.19 6.65 -12.43
C ARG A 411 -0.03 6.05 -11.74
N GLY A 412 0.10 5.69 -10.45
CA GLY A 412 -0.97 5.08 -9.67
C GLY A 412 -0.86 3.57 -9.57
N VAL A 413 -1.77 3.01 -8.77
CA VAL A 413 -1.99 1.57 -8.64
C VAL A 413 -3.36 1.26 -9.25
N ALA A 414 -3.47 0.13 -9.97
CA ALA A 414 -4.74 -0.32 -10.52
C ALA A 414 -5.82 -0.33 -9.44
N ARG A 415 -7.01 0.18 -9.79
CA ARG A 415 -8.17 0.35 -8.91
C ARG A 415 -7.93 1.23 -7.68
N ARG A 416 -6.92 2.11 -7.65
CA ARG A 416 -6.73 3.10 -6.59
C ARG A 416 -6.80 4.49 -7.20
N PHE A 417 -8.03 5.00 -7.34
CA PHE A 417 -8.36 6.19 -8.12
C PHE A 417 -7.79 6.13 -9.55
N GLU A 418 -7.94 4.98 -10.21
CA GLU A 418 -7.34 4.70 -11.52
C GLU A 418 -8.14 5.38 -12.64
N LEU A 419 -7.52 6.30 -13.38
CA LEU A 419 -8.06 6.75 -14.65
C LEU A 419 -7.95 5.61 -15.68
N LEU A 420 -9.10 5.13 -16.18
CA LEU A 420 -9.13 4.01 -17.13
C LEU A 420 -8.65 4.40 -18.54
N THR A 421 -8.60 5.69 -18.84
CA THR A 421 -8.09 6.24 -20.09
C THR A 421 -7.05 7.33 -19.83
N PRO A 422 -6.00 7.43 -20.67
CA PRO A 422 -4.99 8.50 -20.53
C PRO A 422 -5.55 9.91 -20.75
N SER A 423 -6.63 9.99 -21.52
CA SER A 423 -7.32 11.23 -21.87
C SER A 423 -8.84 11.00 -21.81
N PRO A 424 -9.65 12.08 -21.70
CA PRO A 424 -11.09 11.96 -21.77
C PRO A 424 -11.55 11.33 -23.09
N LEU A 425 -12.59 10.50 -23.03
CA LEU A 425 -13.29 9.98 -24.21
C LEU A 425 -14.22 11.05 -24.75
N VAL A 426 -14.14 11.35 -26.04
CA VAL A 426 -15.01 12.35 -26.71
C VAL A 426 -15.87 11.63 -27.73
N LEU A 427 -17.19 11.78 -27.62
CA LEU A 427 -18.17 11.20 -28.55
C LEU A 427 -18.45 12.16 -29.73
N ASP A 428 -19.13 11.64 -30.77
CA ASP A 428 -19.45 12.39 -31.98
C ASP A 428 -20.32 13.64 -31.74
N ASP A 429 -21.16 13.61 -30.70
CA ASP A 429 -22.00 14.73 -30.28
C ASP A 429 -21.24 15.77 -29.41
N GLY A 430 -19.95 15.54 -29.15
CA GLY A 430 -19.09 16.38 -28.33
C GLY A 430 -19.12 16.07 -26.83
N ALA A 431 -19.95 15.13 -26.38
CA ALA A 431 -19.99 14.71 -24.99
C ALA A 431 -18.65 14.06 -24.59
N THR A 432 -18.12 14.44 -23.44
CA THR A 432 -16.82 14.01 -22.94
C THR A 432 -16.96 13.19 -21.66
N PHE A 433 -16.30 12.05 -21.58
CA PHE A 433 -16.36 11.14 -20.43
C PHE A 433 -14.98 10.80 -19.88
N GLU A 434 -14.84 10.83 -18.57
CA GLU A 434 -13.67 10.34 -17.85
C GLU A 434 -14.09 9.23 -16.89
N PHE A 435 -13.46 8.06 -17.01
CA PHE A 435 -13.79 6.91 -16.19
C PHE A 435 -12.70 6.70 -15.13
N VAL A 436 -13.12 6.64 -13.87
CA VAL A 436 -12.27 6.36 -12.71
C VAL A 436 -12.73 5.06 -12.07
N ASP A 437 -11.80 4.18 -11.73
CA ASP A 437 -12.07 2.96 -10.97
C ASP A 437 -11.36 2.98 -9.62
N ASP A 438 -12.11 2.70 -8.55
CA ASP A 438 -11.59 2.67 -7.20
C ASP A 438 -12.07 1.43 -6.42
N TYR A 439 -11.15 0.83 -5.69
CA TYR A 439 -11.34 -0.36 -4.86
C TYR A 439 -12.07 -0.05 -3.55
N ALA A 440 -12.26 1.22 -3.20
CA ALA A 440 -12.94 1.67 -1.99
C ALA A 440 -14.23 0.89 -1.72
N HIS A 441 -14.27 0.24 -0.57
CA HIS A 441 -15.35 -0.67 -0.16
C HIS A 441 -15.68 -0.56 1.33
N HIS A 442 -14.88 0.19 2.08
CA HIS A 442 -15.22 0.66 3.43
C HIS A 442 -15.80 2.09 3.36
N PRO A 443 -16.76 2.49 4.21
CA PRO A 443 -17.30 3.86 4.25
C PRO A 443 -16.24 4.97 4.28
N THR A 444 -15.19 4.81 5.10
CA THR A 444 -14.05 5.74 5.19
C THR A 444 -13.33 5.91 3.85
N GLU A 445 -13.12 4.80 3.11
CA GLU A 445 -12.49 4.80 1.79
C GLU A 445 -13.41 5.44 0.74
N ILE A 446 -14.72 5.15 0.79
CA ILE A 446 -15.72 5.71 -0.13
C ILE A 446 -15.76 7.23 0.01
N ALA A 447 -15.83 7.73 1.25
CA ALA A 447 -15.82 9.17 1.51
C ALA A 447 -14.51 9.82 1.00
N SER A 448 -13.38 9.15 1.20
CA SER A 448 -12.07 9.63 0.72
C SER A 448 -12.00 9.67 -0.82
N ALA A 449 -12.46 8.62 -1.50
CA ALA A 449 -12.51 8.54 -2.96
C ALA A 449 -13.44 9.60 -3.56
N LEU A 450 -14.60 9.84 -2.95
CA LEU A 450 -15.53 10.89 -3.37
C LEU A 450 -14.97 12.30 -3.12
N SER A 451 -14.24 12.51 -2.03
CA SER A 451 -13.52 13.77 -1.81
C SER A 451 -12.48 14.02 -2.91
N ALA A 452 -11.69 13.00 -3.25
CA ALA A 452 -10.71 13.08 -4.35
C ALA A 452 -11.37 13.30 -5.72
N MET A 453 -12.56 12.72 -5.93
CA MET A 453 -13.38 12.94 -7.12
C MET A 453 -13.72 14.43 -7.27
N ARG A 454 -14.20 15.06 -6.19
CA ARG A 454 -14.58 16.49 -6.19
C ARG A 454 -13.37 17.42 -6.33
N GLU A 455 -12.23 17.04 -5.76
CA GLU A 455 -10.97 17.77 -5.93
C GLU A 455 -10.50 17.76 -7.39
N LYS A 456 -10.58 16.60 -8.05
CA LYS A 456 -10.12 16.43 -9.44
C LYS A 456 -11.10 17.00 -10.47
N PHE A 457 -12.39 16.78 -10.27
CA PHE A 457 -13.44 17.13 -11.22
C PHE A 457 -14.29 18.25 -10.65
N ASP A 458 -13.99 19.48 -11.08
CA ASP A 458 -14.75 20.68 -10.72
C ASP A 458 -16.24 20.50 -11.04
N GLU A 459 -17.08 20.56 -10.00
CA GLU A 459 -18.53 20.38 -10.06
C GLU A 459 -19.23 21.39 -10.99
N THR A 460 -18.60 22.52 -11.28
CA THR A 460 -19.13 23.51 -12.24
C THR A 460 -18.87 23.12 -13.70
N ALA A 461 -17.88 22.26 -13.95
CA ALA A 461 -17.47 21.83 -15.28
C ALA A 461 -17.87 20.38 -15.59
N TYR A 462 -18.08 19.55 -14.57
CA TYR A 462 -18.37 18.12 -14.71
C TYR A 462 -19.68 17.70 -14.05
N GLY A 463 -20.49 16.93 -14.80
CA GLY A 463 -21.44 16.02 -14.18
C GLY A 463 -20.71 14.84 -13.53
N THR A 464 -21.23 14.32 -12.42
CA THR A 464 -20.63 13.18 -11.71
C THR A 464 -21.60 12.01 -11.62
N TRP A 465 -21.15 10.83 -12.03
CA TRP A 465 -21.88 9.57 -11.91
C TRP A 465 -21.10 8.61 -11.03
N VAL A 466 -21.77 7.96 -10.08
CA VAL A 466 -21.15 6.98 -9.18
C VAL A 466 -21.84 5.63 -9.37
N VAL A 467 -21.08 4.59 -9.68
CA VAL A 467 -21.55 3.21 -9.73
C VAL A 467 -20.88 2.45 -8.59
N VAL A 468 -21.66 2.07 -7.57
CA VAL A 468 -21.14 1.48 -6.34
C VAL A 468 -21.65 0.05 -6.16
N GLN A 469 -20.76 -0.85 -5.75
CA GLN A 469 -21.09 -2.22 -5.39
C GLN A 469 -20.51 -2.54 -4.01
N ALA A 470 -21.39 -2.83 -3.05
CA ALA A 470 -20.95 -3.29 -1.74
C ALA A 470 -20.28 -4.68 -1.82
N HIS A 471 -19.26 -4.90 -1.00
CA HIS A 471 -18.53 -6.16 -0.93
C HIS A 471 -18.94 -6.93 0.33
N THR A 472 -19.57 -8.08 0.14
CA THR A 472 -20.30 -8.93 1.12
C THR A 472 -21.59 -8.31 1.67
N GLN A 473 -22.61 -9.15 1.87
CA GLN A 473 -23.92 -8.75 2.38
C GLN A 473 -23.85 -8.42 3.86
N THR A 474 -23.09 -9.23 4.58
CA THR A 474 -22.78 -9.08 5.99
C THR A 474 -22.16 -7.73 6.33
N ARG A 475 -21.16 -7.27 5.57
CA ARG A 475 -20.56 -5.93 5.76
C ARG A 475 -21.56 -4.82 5.48
N LEU A 476 -22.32 -4.90 4.39
CA LEU A 476 -23.32 -3.89 4.04
C LEU A 476 -24.38 -3.76 5.15
N ALA A 477 -24.87 -4.89 5.68
CA ALA A 477 -25.84 -4.88 6.76
C ALA A 477 -25.27 -4.27 8.05
N ALA A 478 -24.03 -4.61 8.41
CA ALA A 478 -23.37 -4.11 9.63
C ALA A 478 -23.07 -2.59 9.56
N MET A 479 -22.84 -2.05 8.36
CA MET A 479 -22.40 -0.67 8.15
C MET A 479 -23.38 0.17 7.32
N HIS A 480 -24.64 -0.25 7.25
CA HIS A 480 -25.62 0.28 6.28
C HIS A 480 -25.77 1.80 6.32
N GLU A 481 -25.92 2.35 7.52
CA GLU A 481 -26.03 3.81 7.73
C GLU A 481 -24.74 4.53 7.33
N SER A 482 -23.58 4.04 7.76
CA SER A 482 -22.29 4.64 7.40
C SER A 482 -22.02 4.61 5.90
N PHE A 483 -22.45 3.55 5.19
CA PHE A 483 -22.40 3.49 3.72
C PHE A 483 -23.29 4.57 3.08
N ALA A 484 -24.53 4.70 3.55
CA ALA A 484 -25.47 5.67 3.04
C ALA A 484 -24.98 7.11 3.27
N ASP A 485 -24.47 7.40 4.47
CA ASP A 485 -23.94 8.71 4.85
C ASP A 485 -22.69 9.07 4.03
N ALA A 486 -21.74 8.14 3.87
CA ALA A 486 -20.53 8.35 3.08
C ALA A 486 -20.85 8.68 1.61
N LEU A 487 -21.79 7.95 1.00
CA LEU A 487 -22.25 8.22 -0.36
C LEU A 487 -23.02 9.54 -0.44
N ALA A 488 -24.02 9.76 0.42
CA ALA A 488 -24.89 10.93 0.34
C ALA A 488 -24.16 12.25 0.60
N SER A 489 -23.21 12.26 1.54
CA SER A 489 -22.41 13.45 1.86
C SER A 489 -21.24 13.67 0.89
N GLY A 490 -20.72 12.59 0.29
CA GLY A 490 -19.55 12.64 -0.58
C GLY A 490 -19.86 13.02 -2.03
N VAL A 491 -21.08 12.77 -2.53
CA VAL A 491 -21.43 13.10 -3.91
C VAL A 491 -21.81 14.58 -4.10
N PRO A 492 -21.53 15.18 -5.27
CA PRO A 492 -22.02 16.52 -5.59
C PRO A 492 -23.53 16.53 -5.84
N ARG A 493 -24.13 17.73 -5.77
CA ARG A 493 -25.56 17.90 -6.07
C ARG A 493 -25.87 17.48 -7.50
N GLY A 494 -26.97 16.75 -7.68
CA GLY A 494 -27.37 16.25 -9.01
C GLY A 494 -26.59 15.04 -9.51
N CYS A 495 -25.68 14.48 -8.68
CA CYS A 495 -25.01 13.23 -8.98
C CYS A 495 -26.03 12.10 -9.22
N TRP A 496 -25.77 11.28 -10.24
CA TRP A 496 -26.48 10.02 -10.42
C TRP A 496 -25.72 8.89 -9.73
N ILE A 497 -26.41 8.15 -8.87
CA ILE A 497 -25.85 7.01 -8.15
C ILE A 497 -26.52 5.73 -8.65
N CYS A 498 -25.72 4.77 -9.12
CA CYS A 498 -26.14 3.42 -9.46
C CYS A 498 -25.62 2.45 -8.40
N VAL A 499 -26.52 1.91 -7.59
CA VAL A 499 -26.19 0.88 -6.58
C VAL A 499 -26.38 -0.49 -7.22
N VAL A 500 -25.29 -1.23 -7.36
CA VAL A 500 -25.27 -2.58 -7.91
C VAL A 500 -25.56 -3.60 -6.81
N GLU A 501 -26.22 -4.70 -7.15
CA GLU A 501 -26.39 -5.86 -6.28
C GLU A 501 -25.07 -6.29 -5.64
N THR A 502 -25.16 -6.64 -4.35
CA THR A 502 -24.01 -6.90 -3.49
C THR A 502 -23.16 -8.05 -4.01
N PHE A 503 -21.84 -7.86 -4.07
CA PHE A 503 -20.92 -8.94 -4.40
C PHE A 503 -20.76 -9.87 -3.21
N ARG A 504 -21.26 -11.11 -3.31
CA ARG A 504 -21.29 -12.06 -2.18
C ARG A 504 -19.90 -12.58 -1.78
N ALA A 505 -18.90 -12.58 -2.66
CA ALA A 505 -17.58 -13.16 -2.38
C ALA A 505 -17.68 -14.56 -1.73
N ARG A 506 -17.23 -14.72 -0.48
CA ARG A 506 -17.27 -15.96 0.33
C ARG A 506 -18.41 -15.96 1.38
N ASP A 507 -19.28 -14.97 1.33
CA ASP A 507 -20.31 -14.73 2.33
C ASP A 507 -21.45 -15.76 2.20
N GLU A 508 -21.59 -16.62 3.21
CA GLU A 508 -22.73 -17.53 3.36
C GLU A 508 -23.96 -16.85 3.99
N GLY A 509 -23.88 -15.56 4.31
CA GLY A 509 -24.96 -14.77 4.89
C GLY A 509 -25.08 -14.93 6.41
N ARG A 510 -23.95 -15.03 7.14
CA ARG A 510 -23.96 -15.13 8.61
C ARG A 510 -22.79 -14.36 9.21
N LEU A 511 -23.06 -13.32 9.99
CA LEU A 511 -22.08 -12.76 10.93
C LEU A 511 -22.44 -13.21 12.35
N SER A 512 -21.43 -13.64 13.09
CA SER A 512 -21.53 -13.78 14.54
C SER A 512 -20.86 -12.56 15.19
N HIS A 513 -21.63 -11.79 15.95
CA HIS A 513 -21.12 -10.67 16.75
C HIS A 513 -20.35 -11.17 17.96
N ALA A 514 -19.51 -10.29 18.52
CA ALA A 514 -18.70 -10.57 19.72
C ALA A 514 -19.52 -10.92 20.97
N ASP A 515 -20.80 -10.50 21.02
CA ASP A 515 -21.74 -10.83 22.10
C ASP A 515 -22.50 -12.16 21.88
N GLY A 516 -22.19 -12.88 20.79
CA GLY A 516 -22.84 -14.13 20.42
C GLY A 516 -24.15 -13.95 19.64
N SER A 517 -24.59 -12.73 19.35
CA SER A 517 -25.72 -12.50 18.46
C SER A 517 -25.33 -12.77 17.01
N THR A 518 -26.17 -13.46 16.26
CA THR A 518 -25.98 -13.65 14.81
C THR A 518 -26.82 -12.64 14.05
N LEU A 519 -26.19 -11.81 13.23
CA LEU A 519 -26.90 -11.17 12.13
C LEU A 519 -27.21 -12.27 11.12
N ASP A 520 -28.49 -12.65 11.06
CA ASP A 520 -29.02 -13.48 10.01
C ASP A 520 -28.91 -12.70 8.68
N GLY A 521 -28.29 -13.31 7.66
CA GLY A 521 -28.20 -12.75 6.30
C GLY A 521 -29.54 -12.61 5.59
N SER A 522 -30.64 -12.86 6.29
CA SER A 522 -32.00 -12.41 5.96
C SER A 522 -32.26 -10.92 6.23
N SER A 523 -31.28 -10.17 6.76
CA SER A 523 -31.42 -8.73 7.00
C SER A 523 -31.86 -8.00 5.71
N GLN A 524 -32.97 -7.26 5.76
CA GLN A 524 -33.49 -6.46 4.65
C GLN A 524 -32.54 -5.31 4.21
N LEU A 525 -31.40 -5.13 4.87
CA LEU A 525 -30.40 -4.09 4.60
C LEU A 525 -29.49 -4.47 3.43
N ASP A 526 -30.09 -4.76 2.27
CA ASP A 526 -29.42 -5.08 1.02
C ASP A 526 -29.18 -3.83 0.14
N ALA A 527 -28.68 -4.05 -1.07
CA ALA A 527 -28.45 -2.99 -2.05
C ALA A 527 -29.72 -2.17 -2.37
N ARG A 528 -30.92 -2.75 -2.31
CA ARG A 528 -32.19 -2.02 -2.53
C ARG A 528 -32.54 -1.17 -1.33
N ALA A 529 -32.33 -1.66 -0.11
CA ALA A 529 -32.50 -0.84 1.08
C ALA A 529 -31.53 0.34 1.11
N LEU A 530 -30.29 0.17 0.62
CA LEU A 530 -29.35 1.28 0.47
C LEU A 530 -29.88 2.35 -0.50
N VAL A 531 -30.47 1.95 -1.63
CA VAL A 531 -31.14 2.90 -2.56
C VAL A 531 -32.23 3.69 -1.85
N GLY A 532 -33.11 3.02 -1.09
CA GLY A 532 -34.17 3.69 -0.33
C GLY A 532 -33.61 4.66 0.71
N ARG A 533 -32.53 4.29 1.39
CA ARG A 533 -31.88 5.16 2.39
C ARG A 533 -31.26 6.40 1.75
N LEU A 534 -30.57 6.27 0.62
CA LEU A 534 -30.00 7.40 -0.12
C LEU A 534 -31.09 8.39 -0.58
N GLN A 535 -32.25 7.89 -1.01
CA GLN A 535 -33.39 8.75 -1.36
C GLN A 535 -33.91 9.53 -0.15
N VAL A 536 -33.99 8.89 1.03
CA VAL A 536 -34.37 9.56 2.29
C VAL A 536 -33.35 10.63 2.68
N LEU A 537 -32.06 10.40 2.42
CA LEU A 537 -30.98 11.37 2.65
C LEU A 537 -30.92 12.49 1.60
N GLY A 538 -31.84 12.52 0.64
CA GLY A 538 -32.00 13.60 -0.33
C GLY A 538 -31.26 13.40 -1.66
N CYS A 539 -30.69 12.22 -1.91
CA CYS A 539 -30.16 11.88 -3.24
C CYS A 539 -31.32 11.67 -4.22
N SER A 540 -31.56 12.65 -5.11
CA SER A 540 -32.73 12.67 -6.00
C SER A 540 -32.61 11.74 -7.22
N SER A 541 -31.41 11.25 -7.54
CA SER A 541 -31.11 10.45 -8.73
C SER A 541 -30.35 9.18 -8.35
N VAL A 542 -31.07 8.19 -7.81
CA VAL A 542 -30.50 6.91 -7.36
C VAL A 542 -31.24 5.77 -8.05
N THR A 543 -30.48 4.83 -8.63
CA THR A 543 -31.02 3.65 -9.31
C THR A 543 -30.36 2.37 -8.78
N TYR A 544 -31.16 1.32 -8.68
CA TYR A 544 -30.67 -0.03 -8.39
C TYR A 544 -30.27 -0.75 -9.69
N ALA A 545 -29.20 -1.54 -9.70
CA ALA A 545 -28.83 -2.46 -10.78
C ALA A 545 -28.72 -3.91 -10.27
N SER A 546 -29.38 -4.86 -10.93
CA SER A 546 -29.43 -6.27 -10.47
C SER A 546 -28.15 -7.06 -10.72
N SER A 547 -27.25 -6.54 -11.54
CA SER A 547 -25.97 -7.14 -11.87
C SER A 547 -25.01 -6.08 -12.42
N VAL A 548 -23.74 -6.44 -12.56
CA VAL A 548 -22.74 -5.61 -13.26
C VAL A 548 -23.12 -5.37 -14.72
N ASP A 549 -23.70 -6.35 -15.41
CA ASP A 549 -24.14 -6.18 -16.81
C ASP A 549 -25.34 -5.23 -16.92
N ASP A 550 -26.27 -5.26 -15.95
CA ASP A 550 -27.36 -4.29 -15.83
C ASP A 550 -26.81 -2.88 -15.56
N ALA A 551 -25.80 -2.76 -14.68
CA ALA A 551 -25.13 -1.48 -14.42
C ALA A 551 -24.43 -0.92 -15.67
N ILE A 552 -23.71 -1.76 -16.44
CA ILE A 552 -23.11 -1.37 -17.73
C ILE A 552 -24.17 -0.83 -18.68
N THR A 553 -25.31 -1.53 -18.79
CA THR A 553 -26.42 -1.12 -19.65
C THR A 553 -26.95 0.25 -19.25
N LYS A 554 -27.19 0.46 -17.95
CA LYS A 554 -27.68 1.76 -17.44
C LYS A 554 -26.71 2.90 -17.66
N VAL A 555 -25.41 2.67 -17.50
CA VAL A 555 -24.40 3.69 -17.82
C VAL A 555 -24.47 4.06 -19.29
N LEU A 556 -24.49 3.09 -20.20
CA LEU A 556 -24.53 3.33 -21.65
C LEU A 556 -25.84 3.97 -22.12
N ASP A 557 -26.98 3.54 -21.57
CA ASP A 557 -28.28 4.17 -21.84
C ASP A 557 -28.29 5.63 -21.38
N ARG A 558 -27.64 5.93 -20.24
CA ARG A 558 -27.51 7.30 -19.75
C ARG A 558 -26.57 8.14 -20.62
N VAL A 559 -25.52 7.54 -21.18
CA VAL A 559 -24.69 8.17 -22.21
C VAL A 559 -25.54 8.51 -23.43
N GLY A 560 -26.31 7.55 -23.96
CA GLY A 560 -27.12 7.74 -25.18
C GLY A 560 -28.33 8.68 -25.02
N THR A 561 -28.97 8.71 -23.84
CA THR A 561 -30.09 9.61 -23.54
C THR A 561 -29.63 11.03 -23.19
N GLY A 562 -28.38 11.19 -22.73
CA GLY A 562 -27.74 12.48 -22.48
C GLY A 562 -27.57 13.34 -23.73
N GLY A 563 -27.48 12.73 -24.92
CA GLY A 563 -27.39 13.44 -26.21
C GLY A 563 -28.70 14.03 -26.73
N ALA A 564 -29.86 13.59 -26.23
CA ALA A 564 -31.17 14.02 -26.73
C ALA A 564 -31.98 14.91 -25.76
N ALA A 565 -31.63 14.96 -24.47
CA ALA A 565 -32.45 15.64 -23.44
C ALA A 565 -31.69 16.54 -22.44
N ALA A 566 -30.38 16.77 -22.59
CA ALA A 566 -29.66 17.69 -21.71
C ALA A 566 -29.54 19.10 -22.33
N SER A 567 -30.31 20.03 -21.79
CA SER A 567 -30.08 21.46 -21.96
C SER A 567 -28.67 21.85 -21.48
N THR A 568 -27.79 22.24 -22.41
CA THR A 568 -26.85 23.37 -22.30
C THR A 568 -26.28 23.72 -20.91
N SER A 569 -25.46 22.87 -20.26
CA SER A 569 -24.50 23.41 -19.27
C SER A 569 -23.22 22.61 -18.97
N THR A 570 -23.18 21.26 -19.05
CA THR A 570 -21.93 20.51 -18.75
C THR A 570 -21.63 19.41 -19.78
N PRO A 571 -20.76 19.66 -20.78
CA PRO A 571 -20.39 18.69 -21.82
C PRO A 571 -19.45 17.59 -21.32
N ARG A 572 -19.06 17.60 -20.04
CA ARG A 572 -18.11 16.66 -19.45
C ARG A 572 -18.76 15.90 -18.30
N THR A 573 -18.53 14.60 -18.25
CA THR A 573 -19.02 13.72 -17.19
C THR A 573 -17.89 12.85 -16.67
N ALA A 574 -17.73 12.82 -15.36
CA ALA A 574 -16.82 11.91 -14.70
C ALA A 574 -17.61 10.74 -14.10
N VAL A 575 -17.21 9.50 -14.41
CA VAL A 575 -17.87 8.27 -14.00
C VAL A 575 -16.94 7.51 -13.07
N LEU A 576 -17.34 7.35 -11.81
CA LEU A 576 -16.58 6.65 -10.77
C LEU A 576 -17.20 5.28 -10.48
N THR A 577 -16.44 4.21 -10.66
CA THR A 577 -16.80 2.87 -10.18
C THR A 577 -16.16 2.61 -8.82
N LEU A 578 -16.97 2.24 -7.82
CA LEU A 578 -16.56 2.03 -6.43
C LEU A 578 -16.87 0.60 -5.98
N GLY A 579 -15.84 -0.13 -5.54
CA GLY A 579 -15.99 -1.38 -4.81
C GLY A 579 -14.87 -2.38 -5.10
N ALA A 580 -14.69 -3.33 -4.18
CA ALA A 580 -13.69 -4.39 -4.26
C ALA A 580 -14.10 -5.57 -5.18
N GLY A 581 -15.40 -5.69 -5.48
CA GLY A 581 -16.00 -6.77 -6.28
C GLY A 581 -15.77 -6.64 -7.79
N ASP A 582 -16.73 -7.13 -8.57
CA ASP A 582 -16.65 -7.17 -10.03
C ASP A 582 -17.14 -5.89 -10.73
N VAL A 583 -17.59 -4.88 -9.97
CA VAL A 583 -17.93 -3.54 -10.46
C VAL A 583 -16.82 -2.85 -11.27
N THR A 584 -15.56 -3.24 -11.06
CA THR A 584 -14.38 -2.83 -11.86
C THR A 584 -14.56 -3.10 -13.37
N ARG A 585 -15.43 -4.04 -13.75
CA ARG A 585 -15.80 -4.33 -15.13
C ARG A 585 -16.66 -3.25 -15.77
N VAL A 586 -17.43 -2.48 -14.98
CA VAL A 586 -18.38 -1.49 -15.50
C VAL A 586 -17.67 -0.43 -16.32
N GLY A 587 -16.71 0.28 -15.71
CA GLY A 587 -15.96 1.33 -16.38
C GLY A 587 -15.21 0.81 -17.61
N ARG A 588 -14.50 -0.32 -17.47
CA ARG A 588 -13.72 -0.93 -18.57
C ARG A 588 -14.59 -1.35 -19.75
N ALA A 589 -15.75 -1.94 -19.49
CA ALA A 589 -16.69 -2.33 -20.54
C ALA A 589 -17.30 -1.12 -21.24
N CYS A 590 -17.62 -0.05 -20.48
CA CYS A 590 -18.13 1.19 -21.06
C CYS A 590 -17.07 1.87 -21.94
N VAL A 591 -15.85 2.04 -21.43
CA VAL A 591 -14.70 2.58 -22.20
C VAL A 591 -14.53 1.81 -23.51
N LYS A 592 -14.50 0.47 -23.45
CA LYS A 592 -14.35 -0.37 -24.63
C LYS A 592 -15.48 -0.16 -25.65
N ARG A 593 -16.73 -0.05 -25.22
CA ARG A 593 -17.89 0.12 -26.10
C ARG A 593 -18.02 1.54 -26.67
N LEU A 594 -17.52 2.55 -25.97
CA LEU A 594 -17.56 3.95 -26.42
C LEU A 594 -16.38 4.28 -27.36
N GLN A 595 -15.34 3.46 -27.39
CA GLN A 595 -14.20 3.58 -28.31
C GLN A 595 -14.42 2.86 -29.65
N THR A 596 -15.38 1.95 -29.71
CA THR A 596 -15.76 1.18 -30.91
C THR A 596 -16.95 1.80 -31.60
#